data_AF-A0A2S7SW50-F1
#
_entry.id   AF-A0A2S7SW50-F1
#
_cell.length_a   1.000
_cell.length_b   1.000
_cell.length_c   1.000
_cell.angle_alpha   90.00
_cell.angle_beta   90.00
_cell.angle_gamma   90.00
#
_symmetry.space_group_name_H-M   'P 1'
#
loop_
_entity.id
_entity.type
_entity.pdbx_description
1 polymer ?
#
loop_
_entity_poly.entity_id
_entity_poly.type
_entity_poly.pdbx_seq_one_letter_code
_entity_poly.pdbx_strand_id
1 'polypeptide(L)'
;MAKRAGTIIAGVLATMCCVTLWAQQKAGTTQVKNTGKDTAASHAKKRPPKPVVYLGRSNFSGGDILVKDFDSLLKQGITARDDKGNAMKILGFNFNYAERRLFENEEGDMSMQIDFATEFCPGDTITSNISGSIYDRIKGGDTVFIAEILLEKKMGNDVDTVFGKEMKCVIKKAPAPTIK
;
A
#
# COMPACT_ATOMS: atom_id res chain seq x y z
N MET A 1 9.88 8.89 -70.09
CA MET A 1 10.27 7.91 -71.14
C MET A 1 10.60 6.59 -70.48
N ALA A 2 10.01 5.51 -70.97
CA ALA A 2 10.14 4.15 -70.47
C ALA A 2 11.43 3.45 -70.98
N LYS A 3 11.88 2.44 -70.23
CA LYS A 3 12.60 1.19 -70.63
C LYS A 3 12.91 0.41 -69.34
N ARG A 4 12.12 -0.57 -68.88
CA ARG A 4 11.98 -2.00 -69.27
C ARG A 4 13.28 -2.82 -69.35
N ALA A 5 13.35 -3.80 -68.43
CA ALA A 5 13.47 -5.25 -68.64
C ALA A 5 14.82 -5.98 -68.42
N GLY A 6 14.72 -7.11 -67.71
CA GLY A 6 15.55 -8.32 -67.86
C GLY A 6 16.26 -8.81 -66.58
N THR A 7 16.25 -10.06 -66.05
CA THR A 7 15.43 -11.29 -66.09
C THR A 7 16.33 -12.50 -65.72
N ILE A 8 15.95 -13.29 -64.69
CA ILE A 8 16.18 -14.75 -64.41
C ILE A 8 17.62 -15.19 -64.03
N ILE A 9 17.89 -16.01 -62.99
CA ILE A 9 17.83 -17.50 -62.83
C ILE A 9 18.00 -17.79 -61.32
N ALA A 10 17.11 -18.40 -60.52
CA ALA A 10 16.54 -19.77 -60.48
C ALA A 10 17.51 -20.90 -60.05
N GLY A 11 17.25 -21.49 -58.88
CA GLY A 11 17.82 -22.76 -58.35
C GLY A 11 17.71 -22.76 -56.82
N VAL A 12 16.71 -23.33 -56.15
CA VAL A 12 16.09 -24.68 -56.12
C VAL A 12 17.02 -25.79 -55.62
N LEU A 13 16.86 -26.15 -54.34
CA LEU A 13 16.68 -27.52 -53.82
C LEU A 13 16.23 -27.37 -52.35
N ALA A 14 14.96 -27.61 -51.95
CA ALA A 14 14.31 -28.91 -51.73
C ALA A 14 15.27 -29.90 -51.03
N THR A 15 15.01 -30.48 -49.86
CA THR A 15 13.91 -31.36 -49.42
C THR A 15 14.34 -31.79 -47.99
N MET A 16 13.53 -32.00 -46.96
CA MET A 16 12.50 -33.03 -46.76
C MET A 16 12.05 -32.83 -45.29
N CYS A 17 10.77 -32.61 -44.98
CA CYS A 17 9.73 -33.62 -44.71
C CYS A 17 10.05 -34.49 -43.48
N CYS A 18 9.16 -34.83 -42.56
CA CYS A 18 7.72 -34.70 -42.37
C CYS A 18 7.52 -34.83 -40.82
N VAL A 19 6.48 -34.34 -40.15
CA VAL A 19 5.22 -35.05 -39.77
C VAL A 19 4.65 -34.20 -38.62
N THR A 20 3.76 -33.25 -38.86
CA THR A 20 2.29 -33.30 -38.66
C THR A 20 1.75 -33.73 -37.30
N LEU A 21 0.96 -32.81 -36.74
CA LEU A 21 -0.39 -32.98 -36.16
C LEU A 21 -0.58 -33.62 -34.78
N TRP A 22 -1.09 -32.77 -33.88
CA TRP A 22 -2.35 -32.93 -33.14
C TRP A 22 -2.65 -34.30 -32.54
N ALA A 23 -2.68 -34.40 -31.20
CA ALA A 23 -3.81 -34.95 -30.45
C ALA A 23 -3.58 -34.94 -28.92
N GLN A 24 -4.67 -34.65 -28.21
CA GLN A 24 -5.05 -35.21 -26.91
C GLN A 24 -4.43 -34.68 -25.61
N GLN A 25 -5.18 -33.79 -24.99
CA GLN A 25 -5.44 -33.82 -23.54
C GLN A 25 -5.96 -35.20 -23.10
N LYS A 26 -5.39 -35.76 -22.02
CA LYS A 26 -6.05 -36.07 -20.73
C LYS A 26 -5.40 -37.26 -20.01
N ALA A 27 -5.26 -37.05 -18.70
CA ALA A 27 -5.26 -38.03 -17.61
C ALA A 27 -4.05 -38.97 -17.47
N GLY A 28 -3.37 -38.84 -16.33
CA GLY A 28 -2.36 -39.81 -15.89
C GLY A 28 -1.54 -39.31 -14.70
N THR A 29 -2.11 -39.42 -13.51
CA THR A 29 -1.48 -39.27 -12.19
C THR A 29 -0.05 -39.84 -12.13
N THR A 30 0.95 -39.07 -11.67
CA THR A 30 2.19 -39.63 -11.12
C THR A 30 2.77 -38.74 -10.03
N GLN A 31 2.47 -39.17 -8.79
CA GLN A 31 3.36 -39.26 -7.63
C GLN A 31 4.16 -38.02 -7.21
N VAL A 32 3.65 -37.38 -6.15
CA VAL A 32 4.44 -36.68 -5.13
C VAL A 32 5.60 -37.57 -4.70
N LYS A 33 6.85 -37.14 -4.92
CA LYS A 33 8.03 -37.73 -4.29
C LYS A 33 8.62 -36.72 -3.32
N ASN A 34 8.07 -36.74 -2.11
CA ASN A 34 8.71 -36.19 -0.91
C ASN A 34 9.93 -37.05 -0.58
N THR A 35 11.13 -36.55 -0.90
CA THR A 35 12.39 -37.01 -0.29
C THR A 35 13.41 -35.89 -0.36
N GLY A 36 13.79 -35.35 0.79
CA GLY A 36 14.88 -34.37 0.88
C GLY A 36 14.75 -33.41 2.04
N LYS A 37 14.77 -33.95 3.26
CA LYS A 37 15.04 -33.19 4.48
C LYS A 37 16.51 -32.79 4.48
N ASP A 38 16.76 -31.60 4.99
CA ASP A 38 18.02 -31.06 5.50
C ASP A 38 18.92 -30.21 4.58
N THR A 39 19.20 -29.02 5.13
CA THR A 39 20.27 -28.06 4.82
C THR A 39 20.17 -27.17 3.59
N ALA A 40 19.33 -26.15 3.70
CA ALA A 40 19.71 -24.80 3.29
C ALA A 40 18.99 -23.79 4.20
N ALA A 41 19.59 -23.48 5.34
CA ALA A 41 19.29 -22.26 6.06
C ALA A 41 19.57 -21.11 5.09
N SER A 42 18.53 -20.64 4.41
CA SER A 42 18.62 -19.45 3.57
C SER A 42 19.03 -18.32 4.51
N HIS A 43 20.20 -17.74 4.27
CA HIS A 43 20.50 -16.41 4.79
C HIS A 43 19.48 -15.45 4.17
N ALA A 44 18.30 -15.37 4.79
CA ALA A 44 17.32 -14.36 4.48
C ALA A 44 18.02 -13.02 4.70
N LYS A 45 18.42 -12.35 3.60
CA LYS A 45 18.91 -10.97 3.63
C LYS A 45 17.88 -10.18 4.43
N LYS A 46 18.24 -9.78 5.66
CA LYS A 46 17.39 -8.93 6.49
C LYS A 46 17.13 -7.67 5.67
N ARG A 47 15.88 -7.46 5.28
CA ARG A 47 15.48 -6.22 4.59
C ARG A 47 15.83 -5.06 5.53
N PRO A 48 16.35 -3.93 5.00
CA PRO A 48 16.59 -2.77 5.83
C PRO A 48 15.29 -2.38 6.55
N PRO A 49 15.37 -1.91 7.81
CA PRO A 49 14.18 -1.48 8.55
C PRO A 49 13.50 -0.33 7.80
N LYS A 50 12.16 -0.36 7.76
CA LYS A 50 11.39 0.75 7.19
C LYS A 50 11.54 2.00 8.08
N PRO A 51 11.70 3.21 7.52
CA PRO A 51 11.72 4.45 8.29
C PRO A 51 10.45 4.61 9.14
N VAL A 52 10.58 5.25 10.29
CA VAL A 52 9.44 5.45 11.21
C VAL A 52 8.67 6.70 10.80
N VAL A 53 7.35 6.62 10.84
CA VAL A 53 6.43 7.70 10.52
C VAL A 53 5.69 8.13 11.79
N TYR A 54 5.46 9.42 11.92
CA TYR A 54 4.84 10.06 13.07
C TYR A 54 3.68 10.95 12.63
N LEU A 55 2.68 11.08 13.50
CA LEU A 55 1.57 12.01 13.30
C LEU A 55 1.97 13.42 13.75
N GLY A 56 1.81 14.40 12.86
CA GLY A 56 2.20 15.79 13.07
C GLY A 56 3.68 15.96 13.41
N ARG A 57 3.98 17.02 14.16
CA ARG A 57 5.34 17.29 14.69
C ARG A 57 5.60 16.59 16.03
N SER A 58 4.99 15.43 16.24
CA SER A 58 5.10 14.67 17.49
C SER A 58 6.01 13.44 17.35
N ASN A 59 6.13 12.67 18.42
CA ASN A 59 6.75 11.33 18.42
C ASN A 59 5.69 10.21 18.42
N PHE A 60 4.42 10.53 18.14
CA PHE A 60 3.34 9.55 18.09
C PHE A 60 3.41 8.75 16.78
N SER A 61 3.61 7.43 16.87
CA SER A 61 3.79 6.52 15.70
C SER A 61 2.69 5.44 15.62
N GLY A 62 1.54 5.71 16.25
CA GLY A 62 0.37 4.82 16.27
C GLY A 62 0.00 4.34 17.67
N GLY A 63 -1.14 3.67 17.76
CA GLY A 63 -1.77 3.22 18.99
C GLY A 63 -3.02 4.02 19.36
N ASP A 64 -3.33 4.03 20.64
CA ASP A 64 -4.48 4.75 21.19
C ASP A 64 -4.17 6.26 21.29
N ILE A 65 -5.08 7.11 20.82
CA ILE A 65 -4.92 8.57 20.84
C ILE A 65 -6.25 9.27 21.15
N LEU A 66 -6.23 10.34 21.94
CA LEU A 66 -7.44 11.11 22.22
C LEU A 66 -7.91 11.88 20.98
N VAL A 67 -9.23 12.02 20.81
CA VAL A 67 -9.83 12.79 19.69
C VAL A 67 -9.16 14.15 19.49
N LYS A 68 -8.96 14.93 20.57
CA LYS A 68 -8.38 16.28 20.51
C LYS A 68 -6.94 16.27 20.02
N ASP A 69 -6.14 15.33 20.51
CA ASP A 69 -4.73 15.21 20.13
C ASP A 69 -4.62 14.75 18.68
N PHE A 70 -5.46 13.79 18.28
CA PHE A 70 -5.50 13.31 16.90
C PHE A 70 -5.88 14.43 15.93
N ASP A 71 -6.94 15.19 16.20
CA ASP A 71 -7.35 16.34 15.38
C ASP A 71 -6.22 17.37 15.25
N SER A 72 -5.58 17.75 16.38
CA SER A 72 -4.49 18.71 16.39
C SER A 72 -3.25 18.24 15.62
N LEU A 73 -2.90 16.96 15.74
CA LEU A 73 -1.72 16.41 15.06
C LEU A 73 -1.99 16.13 13.59
N LEU A 74 -3.18 15.66 13.21
CA LEU A 74 -3.53 15.38 11.81
C LEU A 74 -3.49 16.66 10.96
N LYS A 75 -3.91 17.80 11.52
CA LYS A 75 -3.81 19.13 10.88
C LYS A 75 -2.37 19.55 10.55
N GLN A 76 -1.38 18.98 11.25
CA GLN A 76 0.03 19.25 11.01
C GLN A 76 0.64 18.30 9.95
N GLY A 77 -0.13 17.33 9.44
CA GLY A 77 0.34 16.31 8.51
C GLY A 77 0.99 15.11 9.20
N ILE A 78 1.80 14.36 8.46
CA ILE A 78 2.66 13.29 8.96
C ILE A 78 4.13 13.66 8.77
N THR A 79 5.01 13.09 9.57
CA THR A 79 6.47 13.29 9.44
C THR A 79 7.18 11.95 9.44
N ALA A 80 8.36 11.86 8.83
CA ALA A 80 9.12 10.62 8.77
C ALA A 80 10.58 10.85 9.17
N ARG A 81 11.18 9.84 9.83
CA ARG A 81 12.60 9.85 10.17
C ARG A 81 13.27 8.53 9.81
N ASP A 82 14.50 8.63 9.33
CA ASP A 82 15.35 7.46 9.09
C ASP A 82 15.84 6.83 10.40
N ASP A 83 16.61 5.75 10.29
CA ASP A 83 17.24 5.04 11.41
C ASP A 83 18.26 5.88 12.19
N LYS A 84 18.75 6.98 11.60
CA LYS A 84 19.68 7.94 12.20
C LYS A 84 18.97 9.17 12.77
N GLY A 85 17.65 9.24 12.67
CA GLY A 85 16.84 10.35 13.14
C GLY A 85 16.74 11.55 12.18
N ASN A 86 17.28 11.45 10.97
CA ASN A 86 17.17 12.51 9.97
C ASN A 86 15.75 12.56 9.41
N ALA A 87 15.24 13.77 9.20
CA ALA A 87 13.93 13.97 8.59
C ALA A 87 13.94 13.49 7.12
N MET A 88 12.89 12.79 6.73
CA MET A 88 12.66 12.34 5.37
C MET A 88 11.46 13.09 4.78
N LYS A 89 11.55 13.43 3.49
CA LYS A 89 10.44 14.06 2.77
C LYS A 89 9.41 13.00 2.39
N ILE A 90 8.15 13.30 2.65
CA ILE A 90 7.01 12.44 2.32
C ILE A 90 6.52 12.83 0.92
N LEU A 91 6.36 11.83 0.07
CA LEU A 91 5.90 11.98 -1.31
C LEU A 91 4.39 11.74 -1.42
N GLY A 92 3.84 10.85 -0.59
CA GLY A 92 2.41 10.59 -0.47
C GLY A 92 2.12 9.37 0.40
N PHE A 93 0.85 9.14 0.67
CA PHE A 93 0.37 8.02 1.49
C PHE A 93 -1.11 7.74 1.24
N ASN A 94 -1.57 6.54 1.58
CA ASN A 94 -3.00 6.24 1.64
C ASN A 94 -3.53 6.51 3.05
N PHE A 95 -4.52 7.39 3.12
CA PHE A 95 -5.32 7.63 4.32
C PHE A 95 -6.57 6.75 4.27
N ASN A 96 -6.73 5.89 5.27
CA ASN A 96 -7.89 5.02 5.41
C ASN A 96 -8.58 5.34 6.73
N TYR A 97 -9.87 5.65 6.68
CA TYR A 97 -10.68 5.99 7.82
C TYR A 97 -11.82 4.99 7.97
N ALA A 98 -11.80 4.26 9.08
CA ALA A 98 -12.84 3.35 9.50
C ALA A 98 -13.74 4.09 10.51
N GLU A 99 -14.84 4.64 10.00
CA GLU A 99 -15.81 5.41 10.77
C GLU A 99 -16.91 4.50 11.29
N ARG A 100 -17.25 4.57 12.58
CA ARG A 100 -18.43 3.90 13.11
C ARG A 100 -19.66 4.76 12.86
N ARG A 101 -20.65 4.23 12.16
CA ARG A 101 -21.91 4.92 11.84
C ARG A 101 -23.10 4.06 12.25
N LEU A 102 -24.22 4.72 12.44
CA LEU A 102 -25.51 4.09 12.72
C LEU A 102 -26.27 3.95 11.40
N PHE A 103 -26.77 2.75 11.14
CA PHE A 103 -27.56 2.41 9.97
C PHE A 103 -28.85 1.75 10.42
N GLU A 104 -29.93 2.08 9.73
CA GLU A 104 -31.22 1.38 9.84
C GLU A 104 -31.16 0.14 8.94
N ASN A 105 -31.52 -1.03 9.46
CA ASN A 105 -31.67 -2.23 8.65
C ASN A 105 -33.04 -2.24 7.93
N GLU A 106 -33.33 -3.30 7.17
CA GLU A 106 -34.58 -3.43 6.42
C GLU A 106 -35.81 -3.54 7.34
N GLU A 107 -35.62 -3.97 8.58
CA GLU A 107 -36.66 -4.07 9.61
C GLU A 107 -36.91 -2.77 10.40
N GLY A 108 -36.11 -1.72 10.17
CA GLY A 108 -36.21 -0.45 10.89
C GLY A 108 -35.41 -0.36 12.20
N ASP A 109 -34.62 -1.38 12.52
CA ASP A 109 -33.73 -1.43 13.67
C ASP A 109 -32.39 -0.72 13.40
N MET A 110 -31.93 0.02 14.41
CA MET A 110 -30.64 0.73 14.37
C MET A 110 -29.49 -0.21 14.72
N SER A 111 -28.50 -0.33 13.83
CA SER A 111 -27.28 -1.11 14.02
C SER A 111 -26.03 -0.25 13.80
N MET A 112 -24.94 -0.56 14.52
CA MET A 112 -23.64 0.09 14.31
C MET A 112 -22.86 -0.67 13.24
N GLN A 113 -22.42 0.03 12.20
CA GLN A 113 -21.56 -0.53 11.15
C GLN A 113 -20.32 0.34 10.94
N ILE A 114 -19.28 -0.24 10.33
CA ILE A 114 -18.05 0.47 9.99
C ILE A 114 -18.12 0.87 8.51
N ASP A 115 -18.05 2.17 8.27
CA ASP A 115 -17.93 2.77 6.96
C ASP A 115 -16.45 3.09 6.68
N PHE A 116 -15.95 2.69 5.51
CA PHE A 116 -14.54 2.85 5.14
C PHE A 116 -14.40 3.92 4.07
N ALA A 117 -13.59 4.95 4.35
CA ALA A 117 -13.15 5.92 3.38
C ALA A 117 -11.64 5.78 3.14
N THR A 118 -11.23 5.68 1.87
CA THR A 118 -9.82 5.57 1.47
C THR A 118 -9.49 6.64 0.45
N GLU A 119 -8.38 7.34 0.63
CA GLU A 119 -7.87 8.31 -0.33
C GLU A 119 -6.35 8.34 -0.35
N PHE A 120 -5.79 8.52 -1.54
CA PHE A 120 -4.37 8.83 -1.69
C PHE A 120 -4.14 10.32 -1.44
N CYS A 121 -3.25 10.62 -0.50
CA CYS A 121 -2.83 11.96 -0.12
C CYS A 121 -1.43 12.25 -0.68
N PRO A 122 -1.27 13.16 -1.66
CA PRO A 122 0.04 13.60 -2.12
C PRO A 122 0.72 14.48 -1.08
N GLY A 123 2.01 14.26 -0.83
CA GLY A 123 2.78 14.98 0.19
C GLY A 123 2.56 14.45 1.60
N ASP A 124 2.65 15.33 2.59
CA ASP A 124 2.60 15.01 4.02
C ASP A 124 1.26 15.33 4.70
N THR A 125 0.33 16.00 4.01
CA THR A 125 -0.98 16.39 4.54
C THR A 125 -2.11 15.65 3.87
N ILE A 126 -3.22 15.47 4.58
CA ILE A 126 -4.48 15.01 3.97
C ILE A 126 -4.96 16.01 2.91
N THR A 127 -5.67 15.50 1.91
CA THR A 127 -6.23 16.33 0.83
C THR A 127 -7.37 17.22 1.32
N SER A 128 -7.67 18.27 0.54
CA SER A 128 -8.80 19.16 0.79
C SER A 128 -10.14 18.44 0.83
N ASN A 129 -10.29 17.35 0.07
CA ASN A 129 -11.52 16.58 -0.04
C ASN A 129 -11.87 15.90 1.28
N ILE A 130 -10.90 15.26 1.93
CA ILE A 130 -11.08 14.69 3.27
C ILE A 130 -11.10 15.78 4.33
N SER A 131 -10.18 16.75 4.25
CA SER A 131 -10.02 17.77 5.31
C SER A 131 -11.28 18.59 5.53
N GLY A 132 -12.12 18.74 4.50
CA GLY A 132 -13.39 19.46 4.59
C GLY A 132 -14.47 18.78 5.44
N SER A 133 -14.32 17.50 5.82
CA SER A 133 -15.33 16.79 6.64
C SER A 133 -14.77 15.93 7.76
N ILE A 134 -13.52 15.47 7.66
CA ILE A 134 -12.94 14.53 8.62
C ILE A 134 -12.90 15.12 10.04
N TYR A 135 -12.57 16.42 10.17
CA TYR A 135 -12.38 17.08 11.46
C TYR A 135 -13.69 17.23 12.25
N ASP A 136 -14.84 17.24 11.57
CA ASP A 136 -16.16 17.28 12.19
C ASP A 136 -16.73 15.87 12.45
N ARG A 137 -16.22 14.86 11.73
CA ARG A 137 -16.71 13.47 11.79
C ARG A 137 -15.93 12.58 12.76
N ILE A 138 -14.68 12.92 13.06
CA ILE A 138 -13.81 12.16 13.95
C ILE A 138 -14.44 12.06 15.34
N LYS A 139 -14.59 10.83 15.83
CA LYS A 139 -15.12 10.56 17.17
C LYS A 139 -14.40 9.39 17.83
N GLY A 140 -14.58 9.32 19.15
CA GLY A 140 -14.04 8.23 19.96
C GLY A 140 -14.46 6.87 19.40
N GLY A 141 -13.47 6.00 19.29
CA GLY A 141 -13.42 4.61 18.82
C GLY A 141 -13.49 4.38 17.32
N ASP A 142 -13.42 5.45 16.52
CA ASP A 142 -13.06 5.31 15.11
C ASP A 142 -11.59 4.89 14.98
N THR A 143 -11.21 4.36 13.81
CA THR A 143 -9.83 3.91 13.54
C THR A 143 -9.32 4.52 12.25
N VAL A 144 -8.07 4.99 12.26
CA VAL A 144 -7.37 5.49 11.07
C VAL A 144 -6.17 4.61 10.78
N PHE A 145 -5.96 4.30 9.50
CA PHE A 145 -4.75 3.65 9.01
C PHE A 145 -4.08 4.54 7.96
N ILE A 146 -2.81 4.87 8.22
CA ILE A 146 -1.94 5.56 7.28
C ILE A 146 -1.00 4.50 6.71
N ALA A 147 -1.19 4.19 5.43
CA ALA A 147 -0.54 3.08 4.75
C ALA A 147 0.15 3.54 3.46
N GLU A 148 0.95 2.66 2.86
CA GLU A 148 1.63 2.92 1.57
C GLU A 148 2.40 4.26 1.54
N ILE A 149 3.05 4.60 2.66
CA ILE A 149 3.73 5.89 2.83
C ILE A 149 5.01 5.89 1.99
N LEU A 150 5.07 6.74 0.98
CA LEU A 150 6.21 6.93 0.08
C LEU A 150 7.11 8.04 0.61
N LEU A 151 8.40 7.75 0.72
CA LEU A 151 9.42 8.66 1.25
C LEU A 151 10.55 8.85 0.24
N GLU A 152 11.06 10.08 0.17
CA GLU A 152 12.25 10.41 -0.60
C GLU A 152 13.50 10.02 0.19
N LYS A 153 14.37 9.19 -0.39
CA LYS A 153 15.67 8.81 0.16
C LYS A 153 16.77 9.33 -0.75
N LYS A 154 17.56 10.29 -0.24
CA LYS A 154 18.71 10.82 -0.96
C LYS A 154 19.92 9.91 -0.77
N MET A 155 20.54 9.50 -1.87
CA MET A 155 21.77 8.71 -1.88
C MET A 155 22.83 9.43 -2.74
N GLY A 156 23.53 10.37 -2.12
CA GLY A 156 24.45 11.25 -2.85
C GLY A 156 23.67 12.20 -3.75
N ASN A 157 23.91 12.11 -5.07
CA ASN A 157 23.19 12.91 -6.08
C ASN A 157 21.90 12.23 -6.57
N ASP A 158 21.69 10.96 -6.23
CA ASP A 158 20.52 10.19 -6.66
C ASP A 158 19.38 10.31 -5.65
N VAL A 159 18.15 10.27 -6.16
CA VAL A 159 16.91 10.27 -5.37
C VAL A 159 16.21 8.94 -5.59
N ASP A 160 16.08 8.16 -4.52
CA ASP A 160 15.34 6.89 -4.50
C ASP A 160 14.04 7.04 -3.69
N THR A 161 13.10 6.13 -3.87
CA THR A 161 11.84 6.07 -3.12
C THR A 161 11.82 4.85 -2.22
N VAL A 162 11.47 5.06 -0.94
CA VAL A 162 11.34 3.97 0.03
C VAL A 162 10.00 4.04 0.75
N PHE A 163 9.55 2.88 1.24
CA PHE A 163 8.31 2.80 2.02
C PHE A 163 8.56 3.05 3.51
N GLY A 164 7.79 3.97 4.08
CA GLY A 164 7.70 4.19 5.52
C GLY A 164 6.93 3.06 6.23
N LYS A 165 7.09 3.01 7.55
CA LYS A 165 6.29 2.15 8.43
C LYS A 165 4.86 2.67 8.51
N GLU A 166 3.90 1.77 8.36
CA GLU A 166 2.47 2.06 8.46
C GLU A 166 2.09 2.43 9.91
N MET A 167 1.06 3.27 10.04
CA MET A 167 0.58 3.76 11.32
C MET A 167 -0.92 3.49 11.48
N LYS A 168 -1.30 2.88 12.60
CA LYS A 168 -2.70 2.67 13.00
C LYS A 168 -3.01 3.55 14.21
N CYS A 169 -4.06 4.34 14.14
CA CYS A 169 -4.53 5.19 15.23
C CYS A 169 -5.92 4.72 15.67
N VAL A 170 -6.09 4.33 16.93
CA VAL A 170 -7.40 4.04 17.52
C VAL A 170 -7.81 5.25 18.34
N ILE A 171 -8.84 5.94 17.86
CA ILE A 171 -9.25 7.21 18.45
C ILE A 171 -10.01 6.91 19.75
N LYS A 172 -9.75 7.64 20.83
CA LYS A 172 -10.38 7.45 22.14
C LYS A 172 -11.16 8.69 22.54
N LYS A 173 -12.32 8.46 23.15
CA LYS A 173 -13.08 9.52 23.81
C LYS A 173 -12.31 9.94 25.07
N ALA A 174 -12.29 11.22 25.37
CA ALA A 174 -11.77 11.70 26.64
C ALA A 174 -12.57 11.07 27.80
N PRO A 175 -11.91 10.73 28.93
CA PRO A 175 -12.63 10.29 30.11
C PRO A 175 -13.59 11.39 30.56
N ALA A 176 -14.78 10.99 31.03
CA ALA A 176 -15.72 11.94 31.61
C ALA A 176 -15.04 12.67 32.79
N PRO A 177 -15.23 13.99 32.94
CA PRO A 177 -14.69 14.69 34.10
C PRO A 177 -15.27 14.06 35.37
N THR A 178 -14.40 13.57 36.24
CA THR A 178 -14.81 13.06 37.54
C THR A 178 -15.20 14.28 38.38
N ILE A 179 -16.49 14.46 38.64
CA ILE A 179 -16.97 15.44 39.60
C ILE A 179 -16.51 14.93 40.96
N LYS A 180 -15.54 15.63 41.56
CA LYS A 180 -15.08 15.38 42.93
C LYS A 180 -15.91 16.19 43.90
#